data_AF-A0A5J4THL9-F1
#
_entry.id   AF-A0A5J4THL9-F1
#
_cell.length_a   1.000
_cell.length_b   1.000
_cell.length_c   1.000
_cell.angle_alpha   90.00
_cell.angle_beta   90.00
_cell.angle_gamma   90.00
#
_symmetry.space_group_name_H-M   'P 1'
#
loop_
_entity.id
_entity.type
_entity.pdbx_description
1 polymer ?
#
loop_
_entity_poly.entity_id
_entity_poly.type
_entity_poly.pdbx_seq_one_letter_code
_entity_poly.pdbx_strand_id
1 'polypeptide(L)'
;MLITAADVTPQYFKVGINAKISFPKNWVVKLDNSVDTMVVFNRELDSGVWRFTAGARKLKLQFGIGIVDSKFPDIPHPYDQYSARNNNTICCIGSVPFIKGVAKYGAGCREIKQGDEVCAIVDLQSNPRTFCLEINREIQPFYMMNIPSRLKFTFIFSSNQDEWEFVALEELSHEIDLSRIDERRRFKYE
;
A
#
# COMPACT_ATOMS: atom_id res chain seq x y z
N MET A 1 -1.87 -17.77 7.43
CA MET A 1 -1.81 -18.21 6.02
C MET A 1 -0.68 -17.50 5.27
N LEU A 2 -0.06 -18.10 4.25
CA LEU A 2 1.02 -17.51 3.45
C LEU A 2 0.75 -17.63 1.94
N ILE A 3 0.95 -16.54 1.18
CA ILE A 3 0.99 -16.51 -0.28
C ILE A 3 2.36 -15.95 -0.68
N THR A 4 3.04 -16.61 -1.60
CA THR A 4 4.34 -16.20 -2.12
C THR A 4 4.27 -15.84 -3.60
N ALA A 5 5.35 -15.28 -4.14
CA ALA A 5 5.48 -15.00 -5.57
C ALA A 5 5.14 -16.19 -6.49
N ALA A 6 5.38 -17.43 -6.05
CA ALA A 6 5.07 -18.64 -6.81
C ALA A 6 3.56 -18.91 -6.96
N ASP A 7 2.75 -18.40 -6.03
CA ASP A 7 1.32 -18.65 -5.95
C ASP A 7 0.49 -17.60 -6.70
N VAL A 8 1.12 -16.49 -7.07
CA VAL A 8 0.45 -15.32 -7.65
C VAL A 8 0.50 -15.36 -9.18
N THR A 9 -0.63 -15.01 -9.79
CA THR A 9 -0.78 -14.82 -11.23
C THR A 9 -1.31 -13.41 -11.53
N PRO A 10 -1.21 -12.92 -12.77
CA PRO A 10 -1.68 -11.58 -13.14
C PRO A 10 -3.13 -11.24 -12.72
N GLN A 11 -4.02 -12.23 -12.61
CA GLN A 11 -5.43 -12.04 -12.21
C GLN A 11 -5.60 -11.54 -10.75
N TYR A 12 -4.54 -11.66 -9.93
CA TYR A 12 -4.51 -11.10 -8.59
C TYR A 12 -4.36 -9.57 -8.60
N PHE A 13 -4.12 -8.94 -9.75
CA PHE A 13 -3.91 -7.50 -9.83
C PHE A 13 -5.00 -6.86 -10.69
N LYS A 14 -5.61 -5.80 -10.17
CA LYS A 14 -6.59 -4.98 -10.86
C LYS A 14 -6.09 -3.55 -10.98
N VAL A 15 -6.37 -2.91 -12.10
CA VAL A 15 -5.94 -1.54 -12.40
C VAL A 15 -7.15 -0.68 -12.80
N GLY A 16 -7.06 0.63 -12.55
CA GLY A 16 -8.10 1.60 -12.94
C GLY A 16 -8.29 1.72 -14.46
N ILE A 17 -9.41 2.31 -14.86
CA ILE A 17 -10.00 2.28 -16.23
C ILE A 17 -9.08 2.77 -17.37
N ASN A 18 -7.99 3.49 -17.09
CA ASN A 18 -7.12 4.08 -18.11
C ASN A 18 -5.65 3.65 -18.02
N ALA A 19 -5.28 2.85 -17.03
CA ALA A 19 -3.90 2.39 -16.87
C ALA A 19 -3.72 1.02 -17.49
N LYS A 20 -2.54 0.82 -18.09
CA LYS A 20 -2.15 -0.44 -18.72
C LYS A 20 -0.97 -1.00 -17.94
N ILE A 21 -1.09 -2.24 -17.51
CA ILE A 21 -0.02 -2.94 -16.81
C ILE A 21 0.40 -4.19 -17.56
N SER A 22 1.69 -4.51 -17.46
CA SER A 22 2.26 -5.77 -17.92
C SER A 22 2.92 -6.51 -16.77
N PHE A 23 3.23 -7.78 -17.03
CA PHE A 23 3.81 -8.69 -16.06
C PHE A 23 5.09 -9.30 -16.62
N PRO A 24 6.26 -8.65 -16.45
CA PRO A 24 7.55 -9.24 -16.84
C PRO A 24 7.79 -10.61 -16.19
N LYS A 25 7.21 -10.79 -14.99
CA LYS A 25 6.96 -12.07 -14.33
C LYS A 25 5.57 -12.01 -13.70
N ASN A 26 4.96 -13.15 -13.39
CA ASN A 26 3.61 -13.20 -12.81
C ASN A 26 3.42 -12.37 -11.53
N TRP A 27 4.50 -12.16 -10.77
CA TRP A 27 4.53 -11.39 -9.52
C TRP A 27 5.23 -10.03 -9.64
N VAL A 28 5.67 -9.62 -10.84
CA VAL A 28 6.24 -8.30 -11.09
C VAL A 28 5.23 -7.49 -11.88
N VAL A 29 4.75 -6.40 -11.31
CA VAL A 29 3.79 -5.49 -11.93
C VAL A 29 4.55 -4.31 -12.51
N LYS A 30 4.35 -4.05 -13.80
CA LYS A 30 4.93 -2.90 -14.51
C LYS A 30 3.84 -2.02 -15.08
N LEU A 31 3.97 -0.71 -14.92
CA LEU A 31 3.11 0.25 -15.61
C LEU A 31 3.61 0.45 -17.06
N ASP A 32 2.73 0.36 -18.05
CA ASP A 32 3.08 0.46 -19.48
C ASP A 32 2.79 1.84 -20.09
N ASN A 33 1.98 2.67 -19.44
CA ASN A 33 1.64 4.02 -19.90
C ASN A 33 1.92 5.08 -18.83
N SER A 34 2.00 6.35 -19.22
CA SER A 34 2.34 7.45 -18.30
C SER A 34 1.14 7.95 -17.48
N VAL A 35 0.20 7.06 -17.15
CA VAL A 35 -0.98 7.40 -16.35
C VAL A 35 -0.67 7.01 -14.91
N ASP A 36 -0.53 8.01 -14.04
CA ASP A 36 -0.45 7.80 -12.61
C ASP A 36 -1.61 6.92 -12.17
N THR A 37 -1.30 5.83 -11.47
CA THR A 37 -2.31 4.82 -11.19
C THR A 37 -2.05 4.06 -9.92
N MET A 38 -3.13 3.42 -9.48
CA MET A 38 -3.12 2.45 -8.42
C MET A 38 -3.42 1.08 -9.00
N VAL A 39 -2.61 0.09 -8.60
CA VAL A 39 -2.87 -1.33 -8.87
C VAL A 39 -3.24 -1.99 -7.56
N VAL A 40 -4.41 -2.59 -7.52
CA VAL A 40 -4.95 -3.28 -6.34
C VAL A 40 -4.59 -4.75 -6.41
N PHE A 41 -3.98 -5.27 -5.35
CA PHE A 41 -3.91 -6.71 -5.12
C PHE A 41 -5.31 -7.19 -4.73
N ASN A 42 -6.00 -7.85 -5.65
CA ASN A 42 -7.40 -8.24 -5.60
C ASN A 42 -7.66 -9.42 -4.65
N ARG A 43 -7.25 -9.26 -3.40
CA ARG A 43 -7.56 -10.12 -2.29
C ARG A 43 -8.08 -9.26 -1.15
N GLU A 44 -9.35 -9.43 -0.82
CA GLU A 44 -9.98 -8.74 0.31
C GLU A 44 -9.57 -9.40 1.62
N LEU A 45 -9.32 -8.57 2.63
CA LEU A 45 -9.03 -8.97 4.00
C LEU A 45 -9.98 -8.24 4.94
N ASP A 46 -10.52 -8.96 5.93
CA ASP A 46 -11.52 -8.46 6.87
C ASP A 46 -11.24 -8.78 8.35
N SER A 47 -10.16 -9.54 8.62
CA SER A 47 -9.79 -10.03 9.94
C SER A 47 -8.30 -10.39 9.99
N GLY A 48 -7.73 -10.52 11.19
CA GLY A 48 -6.33 -10.92 11.42
C GLY A 48 -5.31 -9.79 11.27
N VAL A 49 -4.02 -10.14 11.44
CA VAL A 49 -2.88 -9.23 11.21
C VAL A 49 -2.17 -9.69 9.96
N TRP A 50 -1.96 -8.79 8.99
CA TRP A 50 -1.40 -9.15 7.69
C TRP A 50 -0.23 -8.27 7.31
N ARG A 51 0.84 -8.90 6.81
CA ARG A 51 2.00 -8.26 6.20
C ARG A 51 2.02 -8.53 4.70
N PHE A 52 1.95 -7.47 3.92
CA PHE A 52 2.12 -7.50 2.47
C PHE A 52 3.50 -6.95 2.11
N THR A 53 4.36 -7.82 1.60
CA THR A 53 5.78 -7.54 1.33
C THR A 53 6.00 -7.37 -0.17
N ALA A 54 6.71 -6.29 -0.54
CA ALA A 54 7.02 -5.98 -1.91
C ALA A 54 8.44 -5.44 -2.09
N GLY A 55 9.06 -5.73 -3.23
CA GLY A 55 10.34 -5.19 -3.64
C GLY A 55 10.18 -4.03 -4.61
N ALA A 56 10.85 -2.92 -4.34
CA ALA A 56 10.82 -1.74 -5.18
C ALA A 56 11.90 -1.84 -6.29
N ARG A 57 11.55 -2.37 -7.47
CA ARG A 57 12.55 -2.85 -8.45
C ARG A 57 13.13 -1.78 -9.36
N LYS A 58 12.26 -0.97 -9.96
CA LYS A 58 12.64 0.13 -10.84
C LYS A 58 11.72 1.28 -10.50
N LEU A 59 12.32 2.42 -10.18
CA LEU A 59 11.61 3.56 -9.62
C LEU A 59 12.17 4.81 -10.28
N LYS A 60 11.35 5.51 -11.07
CA LYS A 60 11.77 6.73 -11.77
C LYS A 60 11.22 8.01 -11.16
N LEU A 61 9.98 7.97 -10.66
CA LEU A 61 9.28 9.14 -10.12
C LEU A 61 8.66 8.85 -8.75
N GLN A 62 7.39 9.20 -8.52
CA GLN A 62 6.68 8.99 -7.27
C GLN A 62 6.03 7.60 -7.26
N PHE A 63 6.43 6.76 -6.33
CA PHE A 63 5.95 5.37 -6.20
C PHE A 63 5.55 5.13 -4.76
N GLY A 64 4.63 4.20 -4.57
CA GLY A 64 4.10 3.98 -3.24
C GLY A 64 3.43 2.64 -3.06
N ILE A 65 3.05 2.40 -1.82
CA ILE A 65 2.32 1.22 -1.37
C ILE A 65 1.29 1.64 -0.33
N GLY A 66 0.19 0.90 -0.24
CA GLY A 66 -0.85 1.23 0.71
C GLY A 66 -1.99 0.22 0.76
N ILE A 67 -3.14 0.73 1.22
CA ILE A 67 -4.40 0.03 1.31
C ILE A 67 -5.54 0.88 0.75
N VAL A 68 -6.63 0.22 0.34
CA VAL A 68 -7.88 0.84 -0.07
C VAL A 68 -9.06 0.11 0.60
N ASP A 69 -10.10 0.86 1.00
CA ASP A 69 -11.36 0.28 1.47
C ASP A 69 -12.01 -0.54 0.34
N SER A 70 -12.24 -1.83 0.59
CA SER A 70 -12.77 -2.74 -0.41
C SER A 70 -14.27 -2.55 -0.70
N LYS A 71 -14.97 -1.73 0.10
CA LYS A 71 -16.37 -1.36 -0.13
C LYS A 71 -16.58 -0.59 -1.44
N PHE A 72 -15.55 0.08 -1.94
CA PHE A 72 -15.65 0.90 -3.14
C PHE A 72 -15.19 0.08 -4.36
N PRO A 73 -16.05 -0.05 -5.39
CA PRO A 73 -15.75 -0.87 -6.55
C PRO A 73 -14.69 -0.23 -7.46
N ASP A 74 -14.62 1.09 -7.46
CA ASP A 74 -13.70 1.86 -8.30
C ASP A 74 -12.34 2.02 -7.64
N ILE A 75 -11.28 1.87 -8.44
CA ILE A 75 -9.91 2.13 -8.01
C ILE A 75 -9.66 3.64 -8.20
N PRO A 76 -9.54 4.43 -7.13
CA PRO A 76 -9.35 5.87 -7.25
C PRO A 76 -7.95 6.19 -7.78
N HIS A 77 -7.80 7.40 -8.31
CA HIS A 77 -6.49 7.93 -8.63
C HIS A 77 -5.73 8.28 -7.32
N PRO A 78 -4.44 7.93 -7.18
CA PRO A 78 -3.71 8.07 -5.92
C PRO A 78 -3.65 9.53 -5.39
N TYR A 79 -3.66 10.51 -6.31
CA TYR A 79 -3.61 11.95 -5.97
C TYR A 79 -4.95 12.68 -6.06
N ASP A 80 -6.07 11.98 -6.25
CA ASP A 80 -7.36 12.67 -6.33
C ASP A 80 -7.79 13.15 -4.94
N GLN A 81 -7.47 14.43 -4.68
CA GLN A 81 -7.87 15.18 -3.50
C GLN A 81 -9.24 15.86 -3.66
N TYR A 82 -9.69 16.09 -4.89
CA TYR A 82 -10.97 16.75 -5.18
C TYR A 82 -12.15 15.85 -4.84
N SER A 83 -11.91 14.54 -4.82
CA SER A 83 -12.84 13.54 -4.34
C SER A 83 -12.42 12.91 -3.02
N ALA A 84 -11.84 13.66 -2.06
CA ALA A 84 -11.43 13.11 -0.75
C ALA A 84 -12.55 12.33 0.00
N ARG A 85 -13.84 12.59 -0.28
CA ARG A 85 -14.97 11.78 0.21
C ARG A 85 -15.12 10.41 -0.47
N ASN A 86 -14.58 10.27 -1.67
CA ASN A 86 -14.61 9.07 -2.51
C ASN A 86 -13.25 8.36 -2.60
N ASN A 87 -12.15 9.04 -2.25
CA ASN A 87 -10.83 8.47 -2.17
C ASN A 87 -10.66 7.77 -0.80
N ASN A 88 -10.77 6.45 -0.78
CA ASN A 88 -10.73 5.65 0.45
C ASN A 88 -9.39 4.93 0.62
N THR A 89 -8.31 5.62 0.26
CA THR A 89 -6.96 5.07 0.27
C THR A 89 -6.14 5.61 1.44
N ILE A 90 -5.24 4.77 1.93
CA ILE A 90 -4.16 5.15 2.84
C ILE A 90 -2.88 4.59 2.23
N CYS A 91 -1.93 5.44 1.87
CA CYS A 91 -0.70 4.99 1.24
C CYS A 91 0.49 5.88 1.63
N CYS A 92 1.70 5.42 1.37
CA CYS A 92 2.87 6.28 1.36
C CYS A 92 3.45 6.30 -0.05
N ILE A 93 3.69 7.51 -0.55
CA ILE A 93 4.25 7.76 -1.87
C ILE A 93 5.55 8.52 -1.67
N GLY A 94 6.67 7.93 -2.10
CA GLY A 94 8.00 8.40 -1.72
C GLY A 94 8.17 8.37 -0.20
N SER A 95 8.34 9.54 0.41
CA SER A 95 8.44 9.74 1.87
C SER A 95 7.18 10.33 2.51
N VAL A 96 6.10 10.51 1.74
CA VAL A 96 4.92 11.25 2.19
C VAL A 96 3.73 10.31 2.32
N PRO A 97 3.16 10.17 3.53
CA PRO A 97 1.88 9.50 3.69
C PRO A 97 0.73 10.32 3.12
N PHE A 98 -0.23 9.65 2.51
CA PHE A 98 -1.48 10.19 2.02
C PHE A 98 -2.65 9.46 2.68
N ILE A 99 -3.62 10.23 3.14
CA ILE A 99 -4.87 9.72 3.71
C ILE A 99 -6.00 10.35 2.91
N LYS A 100 -6.77 9.53 2.21
CA LYS A 100 -7.88 9.98 1.33
C LYS A 100 -7.43 11.05 0.32
N GLY A 101 -6.24 10.86 -0.26
CA GLY A 101 -5.62 11.81 -1.21
C GLY A 101 -4.96 13.04 -0.56
N VAL A 102 -5.07 13.23 0.76
CA VAL A 102 -4.47 14.37 1.47
C VAL A 102 -3.09 14.01 2.01
N ALA A 103 -2.06 14.72 1.54
CA ALA A 103 -0.69 14.57 2.00
C ALA A 103 -0.51 14.93 3.49
N LYS A 104 0.28 14.14 4.21
CA LYS A 104 0.65 14.34 5.62
C LYS A 104 2.15 14.63 5.72
N TYR A 105 2.53 15.82 5.26
CA TYR A 105 3.92 16.29 5.33
C TYR A 105 4.47 16.30 6.76
N GLY A 106 5.77 16.07 6.90
CA GLY A 106 6.44 16.07 8.20
C GLY A 106 6.25 14.80 9.04
N ALA A 107 5.61 13.75 8.50
CA ALA A 107 5.52 12.44 9.16
C ALA A 107 6.89 11.82 9.43
N GLY A 108 7.90 12.16 8.63
CA GLY A 108 9.28 11.71 8.82
C GLY A 108 9.54 10.30 8.29
N CYS A 109 8.68 9.77 7.43
CA CYS A 109 8.95 8.51 6.73
C CYS A 109 10.21 8.64 5.88
N ARG A 110 10.97 7.54 5.80
CA ARG A 110 12.03 7.41 4.83
C ARG A 110 11.41 7.37 3.43
N GLU A 111 12.07 8.01 2.48
CA GLU A 111 11.76 7.83 1.07
C GLU A 111 12.01 6.37 0.70
N ILE A 112 11.00 5.70 0.17
CA ILE A 112 11.19 4.37 -0.45
C ILE A 112 12.19 4.54 -1.60
N LYS A 113 13.11 3.60 -1.82
CA LYS A 113 14.11 3.67 -2.91
C LYS A 113 14.20 2.38 -3.69
N GLN A 114 14.81 2.45 -4.87
CA GLN A 114 15.09 1.26 -5.67
C GLN A 114 15.97 0.28 -4.87
N GLY A 115 15.53 -0.97 -4.80
CA GLY A 115 16.17 -2.02 -4.01
C GLY A 115 15.60 -2.19 -2.60
N ASP A 116 14.72 -1.30 -2.14
CA ASP A 116 14.07 -1.46 -0.84
C ASP A 116 13.06 -2.61 -0.86
N GLU A 117 13.04 -3.34 0.26
CA GLU A 117 11.92 -4.19 0.66
C GLU A 117 10.95 -3.35 1.49
N VAL A 118 9.68 -3.31 1.08
CA VAL A 118 8.63 -2.52 1.69
C VAL A 118 7.50 -3.43 2.15
N CYS A 119 7.10 -3.27 3.40
CA CYS A 119 6.03 -4.02 4.02
C CYS A 119 4.87 -3.06 4.36
N ALA A 120 3.69 -3.36 3.84
CA ALA A 120 2.42 -2.79 4.28
C ALA A 120 1.81 -3.73 5.32
N ILE A 121 1.63 -3.25 6.55
CA ILE A 121 1.15 -4.08 7.66
C ILE A 121 -0.17 -3.54 8.19
N VAL A 122 -1.18 -4.39 8.25
CA VAL A 122 -2.50 -4.08 8.80
C VAL A 122 -2.80 -4.97 9.98
N ASP A 123 -3.43 -4.39 10.99
CA ASP A 123 -4.02 -5.09 12.11
C ASP A 123 -5.54 -4.87 12.07
N LEU A 124 -6.28 -5.91 11.69
CA LEU A 124 -7.74 -5.91 11.61
C LEU A 124 -8.40 -6.53 12.84
N GLN A 125 -7.62 -7.10 13.77
CA GLN A 125 -8.12 -7.71 15.00
C GLN A 125 -8.15 -6.71 16.17
N SER A 126 -7.21 -5.77 16.21
CA SER A 126 -7.11 -4.75 17.24
C SER A 126 -8.25 -3.74 17.18
N ASN A 127 -8.54 -3.12 18.32
CA ASN A 127 -9.46 -2.00 18.43
C ASN A 127 -8.77 -0.81 19.13
N PRO A 128 -8.35 0.24 18.38
CA PRO A 128 -8.67 0.48 16.97
C PRO A 128 -7.87 -0.41 16.00
N ARG A 129 -8.44 -0.69 14.82
CA ARG A 129 -7.72 -1.32 13.71
C ARG A 129 -6.63 -0.40 13.18
N THR A 130 -5.54 -0.97 12.68
CA THR A 130 -4.31 -0.20 12.46
C THR A 130 -3.63 -0.50 11.14
N PHE A 131 -2.91 0.50 10.59
CA PHE A 131 -2.03 0.35 9.44
C PHE A 131 -0.69 1.04 9.71
N CYS A 132 0.40 0.39 9.33
CA CYS A 132 1.74 0.97 9.35
C CYS A 132 2.56 0.45 8.17
N LEU A 133 3.73 1.07 8.00
CA LEU A 133 4.71 0.68 6.99
C LEU A 133 6.02 0.30 7.64
N GLU A 134 6.74 -0.61 7.01
CA GLU A 134 8.10 -0.98 7.35
C GLU A 134 8.92 -0.98 6.05
N ILE A 135 10.14 -0.43 6.09
CA ILE A 135 11.05 -0.40 4.94
C ILE A 135 12.40 -0.96 5.38
N ASN A 136 12.86 -2.03 4.75
CA ASN A 136 14.07 -2.79 5.13
C ASN A 136 14.07 -3.13 6.63
N ARG A 137 12.96 -3.67 7.15
CA ARG A 137 12.77 -4.08 8.56
C ARG A 137 12.76 -2.94 9.58
N GLU A 138 12.68 -1.69 9.12
CA GLU A 138 12.50 -0.53 9.99
C GLU A 138 11.07 0.00 9.87
N ILE A 139 10.33 -0.04 10.99
CA ILE A 139 8.98 0.55 11.08
C ILE A 139 9.09 2.05 10.81
N GLN A 140 8.30 2.51 9.86
CA GLN A 140 8.22 3.91 9.49
C GLN A 140 7.40 4.67 10.52
N PRO A 141 7.74 5.94 10.78
CA PRO A 141 7.03 6.79 11.73
C PRO A 141 5.71 7.33 11.16
N PHE A 142 4.90 6.44 10.59
CA PHE A 142 3.56 6.69 10.12
C PHE A 142 2.65 5.56 10.58
N TYR A 143 1.64 5.94 11.35
CA TYR A 143 0.71 5.01 11.95
C TYR A 143 -0.71 5.50 11.82
N MET A 144 -1.57 4.65 11.30
CA MET A 144 -2.96 4.97 11.02
C MET A 144 -3.87 4.13 11.90
N MET A 145 -4.78 4.78 12.60
CA MET A 145 -5.81 4.14 13.43
C MET A 145 -7.19 4.26 12.79
N ASN A 146 -8.10 3.36 13.18
CA ASN A 146 -9.48 3.29 12.71
C ASN A 146 -9.60 2.99 11.21
N ILE A 147 -8.68 2.19 10.67
CA ILE A 147 -8.74 1.81 9.25
C ILE A 147 -10.05 1.06 8.92
N PRO A 148 -10.46 1.03 7.64
CA PRO A 148 -11.63 0.28 7.18
C PRO A 148 -11.63 -1.17 7.65
N SER A 149 -12.83 -1.73 7.83
CA SER A 149 -13.02 -3.12 8.27
C SER A 149 -12.72 -4.16 7.20
N ARG A 150 -12.69 -3.74 5.93
CA ARG A 150 -12.37 -4.59 4.79
C ARG A 150 -11.49 -3.80 3.85
N LEU A 151 -10.37 -4.39 3.45
CA LEU A 151 -9.36 -3.69 2.67
C LEU A 151 -8.71 -4.58 1.64
N LYS A 152 -7.99 -3.94 0.72
CA LYS A 152 -7.08 -4.57 -0.23
C LYS A 152 -5.77 -3.79 -0.24
N PHE A 153 -4.65 -4.49 -0.49
CA PHE A 153 -3.35 -3.85 -0.64
C PHE A 153 -3.19 -3.23 -2.03
N THR A 154 -2.38 -2.19 -2.12
CA THR A 154 -2.22 -1.40 -3.34
C THR A 154 -0.77 -1.04 -3.62
N PHE A 155 -0.43 -1.01 -4.91
CA PHE A 155 0.76 -0.38 -5.44
C PHE A 155 0.40 0.93 -6.12
N ILE A 156 1.28 1.92 -6.02
CA ILE A 156 1.15 3.22 -6.67
C ILE A 156 2.32 3.39 -7.64
N PHE A 157 1.98 3.80 -8.86
CA PHE A 157 2.90 4.02 -9.97
C PHE A 157 2.71 5.44 -10.53
N SER A 158 3.78 6.08 -10.99
CA SER A 158 3.72 7.37 -11.71
C SER A 158 4.56 7.41 -12.98
N SER A 159 5.25 6.32 -13.30
CA SER A 159 6.05 6.22 -14.51
C SER A 159 5.87 4.87 -15.20
N ASN A 160 5.87 4.87 -16.54
CA ASN A 160 5.89 3.64 -17.33
C ASN A 160 7.19 2.83 -17.26
N GLN A 161 8.13 3.28 -16.41
CA GLN A 161 9.35 2.56 -16.06
C GLN A 161 9.27 1.94 -14.66
N ASP A 162 8.21 2.24 -13.90
CA ASP A 162 8.07 1.77 -12.52
C ASP A 162 7.69 0.28 -12.50
N GLU A 163 8.38 -0.48 -11.64
CA GLU A 163 8.16 -1.91 -11.44
C GLU A 163 8.10 -2.22 -9.93
N TRP A 164 6.99 -2.83 -9.51
CA TRP A 164 6.83 -3.42 -8.18
C TRP A 164 6.93 -4.93 -8.26
N GLU A 165 7.68 -5.53 -7.36
CA GLU A 165 7.72 -6.98 -7.15
C GLU A 165 6.85 -7.34 -5.96
N PHE A 166 5.80 -8.14 -6.17
CA PHE A 166 5.14 -8.83 -5.07
C PHE A 166 6.09 -9.93 -4.54
N VAL A 167 6.30 -9.93 -3.23
CA VAL A 167 7.15 -10.93 -2.56
C VAL A 167 6.28 -11.93 -1.81
N ALA A 168 5.45 -11.43 -0.88
CA ALA A 168 4.61 -12.28 -0.05
C ALA A 168 3.40 -11.53 0.53
N LEU A 169 2.34 -12.29 0.84
CA LEU A 169 1.28 -11.90 1.75
C LEU A 169 1.21 -12.94 2.87
N GLU A 170 1.46 -12.50 4.10
CA GLU A 170 1.54 -13.34 5.28
C GLU A 170 0.55 -12.86 6.34
N GLU A 171 -0.16 -13.80 6.95
CA GLU A 171 -0.91 -13.56 8.19
C GLU A 171 0.02 -13.80 9.39
N LEU A 172 0.14 -12.80 10.25
CA LEU A 172 1.01 -12.84 11.42
C LEU A 172 0.25 -13.43 12.61
N SER A 173 0.96 -14.18 13.46
CA SER A 173 0.42 -14.75 14.70
C SER A 173 0.43 -13.79 15.88
N HIS A 174 1.00 -12.59 15.70
CA HIS A 174 1.16 -11.58 16.75
C HIS A 174 0.89 -10.18 16.20
N GLU A 175 0.59 -9.25 17.09
CA GLU A 175 0.52 -7.82 16.79
C GLU A 175 1.91 -7.24 16.51
N ILE A 176 1.97 -6.09 15.86
CA ILE A 176 3.22 -5.35 15.67
C ILE A 176 3.47 -4.46 16.89
N ASP A 177 4.70 -4.47 17.41
CA ASP A 177 5.10 -3.52 18.45
C ASP A 177 5.22 -2.11 17.87
N LEU A 178 4.25 -1.27 18.22
CA LEU A 178 4.13 0.12 17.75
C LEU A 178 4.46 1.11 18.87
N SER A 179 4.97 0.64 20.01
CA SER A 179 5.29 1.46 21.19
C SER A 179 6.31 2.56 20.88
N ARG A 180 7.12 2.37 19.84
CA ARG A 180 8.17 3.30 19.41
C ARG A 180 7.66 4.44 18.53
N ILE A 181 6.39 4.43 18.13
CA ILE A 181 5.80 5.48 17.30
C ILE A 181 5.21 6.59 18.20
N ASP A 182 5.78 7.79 18.04
CA ASP A 182 5.32 9.03 18.68
C ASP A 182 3.81 9.26 18.43
N GLU A 183 3.08 9.65 19.48
CA GLU A 183 1.65 9.98 19.43
C GLU A 183 1.32 11.02 18.37
N ARG A 184 2.19 12.00 18.13
CA ARG A 184 2.02 13.05 17.11
C ARG A 184 2.03 12.51 15.68
N ARG A 185 2.49 11.27 15.50
CA ARG A 185 2.58 10.55 14.22
C ARG A 185 1.51 9.48 14.08
N ARG A 186 0.53 9.48 14.99
CA ARG A 186 -0.67 8.64 14.93
C ARG A 186 -1.81 9.43 14.31
N PHE A 187 -2.23 9.00 13.13
CA PHE A 187 -3.31 9.62 12.39
C PHE A 187 -4.62 8.84 12.62
N LYS A 188 -5.77 9.48 12.39
CA LYS A 188 -7.09 8.83 12.39
C LYS A 188 -7.74 8.87 11.02
N TYR A 189 -8.32 7.74 10.62
CA TYR A 189 -9.07 7.63 9.37
C TYR A 189 -10.48 8.18 9.64
N GLU A 190 -10.64 9.49 9.47
CA GLU A 190 -11.92 10.23 9.61
C GLU A 190 -12.57 10.43 8.25
#